data_AF-A0A420ERD1-F1
#
_entry.id   AF-A0A420ERD1-F1
#
_cell.length_a   1.000
_cell.length_b   1.000
_cell.length_c   1.000
_cell.angle_alpha   90.00
_cell.angle_beta   90.00
_cell.angle_gamma   90.00
#
_symmetry.space_group_name_H-M   'P 1'
#
loop_
_entity.id
_entity.type
_entity.pdbx_description
1 polymer ?
#
loop_
_entity_poly.entity_id
_entity_poly.type
_entity_poly.pdbx_seq_one_letter_code
_entity_poly.pdbx_strand_id
1 'polypeptide(L)'
;MSLNALLEEMRAALWTVWNRRWIALAVAWGICLLGWLAVALVPNSYQSNARIFIQLDDVLAQQIGIGSGSRQKDIQRIRQTLTSAVNLEKVVRSTRIGDTVTSPVQMETAVNVLAKEIQVSSQGDNLFEITATSGRGDLSDSENAQLAQEIVQRMIDIFREENLGGSRGEMRETLSFLDQQLAEREKQLADAEQRRLQFEAENPELIGGAQAIATKLSSSRAELRSVEADLAAARTALAAIDGQLADTPRILTGQGGTGPAAALAQAQASLAGMQARGLTDEHPDVIAVKRQIAALQQQVNNMGGAATGGTPNPAYSSLQAIRVERQANVQALQSRASALRSEIASISTDQVNEPGAAAEAQRISRDYDVLRKQYDKLLQDREELRLRGQVENERSAIKFEVIDPPSSPRTPSAPHRPLLLAGVLIVGMGAGCAVAFALGQINGSFATAAKLERNIGLQVIGTISNVLTDAAKERRAKQLRLFAGASAALGGLFVILLAVEFFQRGMVA
;
A
#
# COMPACT_ATOMS: atom_id res chain seq x y z
N MET A 1 60.56 4.88 41.05
CA MET A 1 61.33 6.01 40.52
C MET A 1 60.81 7.26 41.21
N SER A 2 61.60 7.90 42.09
CA SER A 2 61.13 9.07 42.84
C SER A 2 60.88 10.25 41.88
N LEU A 3 59.91 11.11 42.18
CA LEU A 3 59.57 12.29 41.37
C LEU A 3 60.80 13.16 41.06
N ASN A 4 61.72 13.24 42.02
CA ASN A 4 62.99 13.97 41.88
C ASN A 4 63.93 13.34 40.84
N ALA A 5 64.00 12.00 40.76
CA ALA A 5 64.81 11.32 39.76
C ALA A 5 64.29 11.57 38.33
N LEU A 6 62.97 11.63 38.16
CA LEU A 6 62.33 11.92 36.87
C LEU A 6 62.59 13.37 36.42
N LEU A 7 62.53 14.33 37.37
CA LEU A 7 62.87 15.73 37.11
C LEU A 7 64.35 15.92 36.73
N GLU A 8 65.26 15.16 37.37
CA GLU A 8 66.68 15.18 37.02
C GLU A 8 66.96 14.60 35.64
N GLU A 9 66.30 13.50 35.27
CA GLU A 9 66.42 12.92 33.92
C GLU A 9 65.87 13.86 32.85
N MET A 10 64.74 14.51 33.10
CA MET A 10 64.18 15.52 32.20
C MET A 10 65.10 16.74 32.04
N ARG A 11 65.68 17.23 33.14
CA ARG A 11 66.66 18.33 33.08
C ARG A 11 67.92 17.94 32.31
N ALA A 12 68.41 16.72 32.52
CA ALA A 12 69.56 16.20 31.79
C ALA A 12 69.24 16.06 30.29
N ALA A 13 68.07 15.54 29.94
CA ALA A 13 67.61 15.42 28.55
C ALA A 13 67.50 16.80 27.87
N LEU A 14 66.87 17.77 28.54
CA LEU A 14 66.75 19.15 28.04
C LEU A 14 68.11 19.81 27.86
N TRP A 15 69.04 19.61 28.80
CA TRP A 15 70.40 20.14 28.69
C TRP A 15 71.16 19.54 27.50
N THR A 16 71.04 18.23 27.29
CA THR A 16 71.64 17.52 26.16
C THR A 16 71.14 18.05 24.82
N VAL A 17 69.82 18.26 24.70
CA VAL A 17 69.21 18.86 23.51
C VAL A 17 69.66 20.31 23.34
N TRP A 18 69.71 21.09 24.43
CA TRP A 18 70.11 22.50 24.40
C TRP A 18 71.57 22.69 23.97
N ASN A 19 72.46 21.80 24.40
CA ASN A 19 73.87 21.83 24.00
C ASN A 19 74.03 21.55 22.49
N ARG A 20 73.12 20.75 21.92
CA ARG A 20 73.09 20.38 20.49
C ARG A 20 71.99 21.10 19.71
N ARG A 21 71.55 22.26 20.20
CA ARG A 21 70.46 23.04 19.61
C ARG A 21 70.64 23.35 18.12
N TRP A 22 71.88 23.48 17.64
CA TRP A 22 72.17 23.66 16.21
C TRP A 22 71.85 22.44 15.37
N ILE A 23 72.10 21.23 15.88
CA ILE A 23 71.73 19.97 15.22
C ILE A 23 70.20 19.82 15.23
N ALA A 24 69.58 20.07 16.38
CA ALA A 24 68.11 20.04 16.50
C ALA A 24 67.45 21.00 15.50
N LEU A 25 67.97 22.23 15.39
CA LEU A 25 67.45 23.24 14.48
C LEU A 25 67.71 22.89 13.01
N ALA A 26 68.89 22.36 12.67
CA ALA A 26 69.21 21.94 11.30
C ALA A 26 68.31 20.80 10.82
N VAL A 27 68.06 19.81 11.68
CA VAL A 27 67.13 18.71 11.40
C VAL A 27 65.69 19.22 11.27
N ALA A 28 65.26 20.11 12.17
CA ALA A 28 63.94 20.72 12.10
C ALA A 28 63.75 21.49 10.78
N TRP A 29 64.74 22.29 10.36
CA TRP A 29 64.72 22.98 9.06
C TRP A 29 64.66 22.00 7.89
N GLY A 30 65.48 20.95 7.89
CA GLY A 30 65.48 19.94 6.82
C GLY A 30 64.11 19.26 6.67
N ILE A 31 63.52 18.83 7.78
CA ILE A 31 62.20 18.18 7.78
C ILE A 31 61.09 19.17 7.40
N CYS A 32 61.14 20.41 7.91
CA CYS A 32 60.12 21.41 7.57
C CYS A 32 60.18 21.79 6.09
N LEU A 33 61.36 22.05 5.53
CA LEU A 33 61.51 22.38 4.11
C LEU A 33 61.07 21.22 3.22
N LEU A 34 61.50 19.99 3.50
CA LEU A 34 61.10 18.81 2.72
C LEU A 34 59.61 18.51 2.88
N GLY A 35 59.08 18.62 4.10
CA GLY A 35 57.66 18.36 4.38
C GLY A 35 56.75 19.41 3.75
N TRP A 36 57.11 20.69 3.80
CA TRP A 36 56.35 21.76 3.13
C TRP A 36 56.42 21.66 1.61
N LEU A 37 57.58 21.26 1.06
CA LEU A 37 57.70 20.93 -0.38
C LEU A 37 56.77 19.77 -0.76
N ALA A 38 56.75 18.70 0.04
CA ALA A 38 55.86 17.57 -0.19
C ALA A 38 54.38 17.97 -0.13
N VAL A 39 53.97 18.82 0.82
CA VAL A 39 52.60 19.35 0.91
C VAL A 39 52.24 20.20 -0.32
N ALA A 40 53.19 20.98 -0.84
CA ALA A 40 52.98 21.80 -2.04
C ALA A 40 52.81 20.97 -3.32
N LEU A 41 53.37 19.75 -3.36
CA LEU A 41 53.26 18.83 -4.49
C LEU A 41 51.94 18.04 -4.52
N VAL A 42 51.14 18.06 -3.44
CA VAL A 42 49.85 17.36 -3.41
C VAL A 42 48.81 18.15 -4.21
N PRO A 43 48.17 17.54 -5.23
CA PRO A 43 47.18 18.21 -6.05
C PRO A 43 45.93 18.58 -5.23
N ASN A 44 45.29 19.67 -5.64
CA ASN A 44 44.04 20.12 -5.06
C ASN A 44 42.87 19.27 -5.60
N SER A 45 41.93 18.92 -4.73
CA SER A 45 40.65 18.33 -5.13
C SER A 45 39.49 19.22 -4.74
N TYR A 46 38.48 19.23 -5.61
CA TYR A 46 37.29 20.06 -5.54
C TYR A 46 36.06 19.16 -5.43
N GLN A 47 35.17 19.47 -4.49
CA GLN A 47 33.97 18.69 -4.23
C GLN A 47 32.73 19.53 -4.51
N SER A 48 31.80 19.02 -5.30
CA SER A 48 30.47 19.61 -5.50
C SER A 48 29.42 18.72 -4.85
N ASN A 49 28.47 19.31 -4.15
CA ASN A 49 27.32 18.63 -3.57
C ASN A 49 26.00 19.20 -4.10
N ALA A 50 24.98 18.35 -4.15
CA ALA A 50 23.60 18.74 -4.44
C ALA A 50 22.65 17.95 -3.54
N ARG A 51 21.55 18.60 -3.15
CA ARG A 51 20.53 18.01 -2.28
C ARG A 51 19.22 17.83 -3.03
N ILE A 52 18.70 16.61 -2.98
CA ILE A 52 17.54 16.17 -3.75
C ILE A 52 16.49 15.64 -2.78
N PHE A 53 15.27 16.13 -2.91
CA PHE A 53 14.11 15.54 -2.25
C PHE A 53 13.45 14.51 -3.17
N ILE A 54 13.23 13.31 -2.65
CA ILE A 54 12.50 12.25 -3.34
C ILE A 54 11.37 11.81 -2.43
N GLN A 55 10.12 12.05 -2.85
CA GLN A 55 8.97 11.55 -2.12
C GLN A 55 8.76 10.06 -2.43
N LEU A 56 9.18 9.17 -1.51
CA LEU A 56 8.82 7.76 -1.58
C LEU A 56 7.40 7.59 -1.03
N ASP A 57 6.39 7.58 -1.90
CA ASP A 57 5.01 7.33 -1.49
C ASP A 57 4.83 5.87 -1.07
N ASP A 58 4.70 5.62 0.23
CA ASP A 58 4.35 4.32 0.79
C ASP A 58 2.88 4.30 1.22
N VAL A 59 1.99 4.44 0.23
CA VAL A 59 0.53 4.41 0.43
C VAL A 59 0.02 3.05 0.92
N LEU A 60 0.84 1.98 0.86
CA LEU A 60 0.46 0.63 1.28
C LEU A 60 1.03 0.19 2.64
N ALA A 61 2.19 0.68 3.11
CA ALA A 61 2.73 0.21 4.40
C ALA A 61 1.93 0.66 5.61
N GLN A 62 1.24 1.80 5.53
CA GLN A 62 0.50 2.33 6.67
C GLN A 62 -0.77 1.52 7.00
N GLN A 63 -1.26 0.72 6.05
CA GLN A 63 -2.44 -0.13 6.22
C GLN A 63 -2.10 -1.57 6.65
N ILE A 64 -0.83 -1.99 6.53
CA ILE A 64 -0.41 -3.38 6.78
C ILE A 64 0.67 -3.48 7.88
N GLY A 65 1.21 -2.37 8.39
CA GLY A 65 2.12 -2.36 9.54
C GLY A 65 3.53 -2.89 9.25
N ILE A 66 3.91 -3.02 7.98
CA ILE A 66 5.22 -3.53 7.52
C ILE A 66 5.94 -2.39 6.77
N GLY A 67 6.30 -1.31 7.46
CA GLY A 67 6.80 -0.08 6.80
C GLY A 67 8.27 0.27 6.98
N SER A 68 8.99 -0.35 7.93
CA SER A 68 10.39 0.06 8.22
C SER A 68 11.44 -0.70 7.40
N GLY A 69 11.14 -1.94 6.97
CA GLY A 69 12.08 -2.80 6.24
C GLY A 69 12.11 -2.58 4.72
N SER A 70 11.04 -2.04 4.11
CA SER A 70 10.97 -1.67 2.69
C SER A 70 11.85 -0.46 2.40
N ARG A 71 11.72 0.60 3.22
CA ARG A 71 12.38 1.90 3.00
C ARG A 71 13.90 1.84 2.91
N GLN A 72 14.55 1.09 3.80
CA GLN A 72 16.01 0.93 3.75
C GLN A 72 16.47 0.23 2.46
N LYS A 73 15.66 -0.71 1.95
CA LYS A 73 15.93 -1.38 0.68
C LYS A 73 15.71 -0.45 -0.51
N ASP A 74 14.72 0.44 -0.44
CA ASP A 74 14.46 1.44 -1.48
C ASP A 74 15.59 2.46 -1.57
N ILE A 75 16.09 2.95 -0.43
CA ILE A 75 17.28 3.82 -0.35
C ILE A 75 18.50 3.14 -0.97
N GLN A 76 18.74 1.86 -0.64
CA GLN A 76 19.83 1.08 -1.21
C GLN A 76 19.67 0.89 -2.72
N ARG A 77 18.44 0.63 -3.19
CA ARG A 77 18.14 0.50 -4.62
C ARG A 77 18.40 1.80 -5.36
N ILE A 78 17.92 2.94 -4.85
CA ILE A 78 18.17 4.26 -5.45
C ILE A 78 19.67 4.53 -5.54
N ARG A 79 20.41 4.29 -4.45
CA ARG A 79 21.87 4.44 -4.44
C ARG A 79 22.52 3.56 -5.50
N GLN A 80 22.14 2.28 -5.58
CA GLN A 80 22.69 1.33 -6.55
C GLN A 80 22.34 1.69 -8.00
N THR A 81 21.14 2.20 -8.26
CA THR A 81 20.72 2.68 -9.58
C THR A 81 21.51 3.93 -9.99
N LEU A 82 21.65 4.89 -9.07
CA LEU A 82 22.40 6.12 -9.28
C LEU A 82 23.89 5.85 -9.56
N THR A 83 24.51 4.93 -8.83
CA THR A 83 25.92 4.55 -9.03
C THR A 83 26.09 3.33 -9.94
N SER A 84 25.08 3.00 -10.76
CA SER A 84 25.16 1.86 -11.67
C SER A 84 26.15 2.13 -12.80
N ALA A 85 26.84 1.09 -13.30
CA ALA A 85 27.83 1.25 -14.36
C ALA A 85 27.26 1.90 -15.63
N VAL A 86 26.00 1.60 -15.96
CA VAL A 86 25.30 2.17 -17.13
C VAL A 86 25.06 3.67 -16.96
N ASN A 87 24.66 4.11 -15.77
CA ASN A 87 24.44 5.54 -15.49
C ASN A 87 25.74 6.31 -15.39
N LEU A 88 26.76 5.72 -14.76
CA LEU A 88 28.09 6.30 -14.70
C LEU A 88 28.74 6.39 -16.08
N GLU A 89 28.51 5.42 -16.98
CA GLU A 89 28.98 5.51 -18.37
C GLU A 89 28.36 6.71 -19.09
N LYS A 90 27.04 6.95 -18.92
CA LYS A 90 26.37 8.14 -19.47
C LYS A 90 26.98 9.43 -18.91
N VAL A 91 27.31 9.48 -17.62
CA VAL A 91 28.00 10.63 -17.01
C VAL A 91 29.41 10.81 -17.59
N VAL A 92 30.19 9.75 -17.72
CA VAL A 92 31.54 9.80 -18.31
C VAL A 92 31.47 10.35 -19.75
N ARG A 93 30.53 9.88 -20.57
CA ARG A 93 30.36 10.33 -21.96
C ARG A 93 29.88 11.76 -22.11
N SER A 94 29.13 12.27 -21.13
CA SER A 94 28.54 13.62 -21.17
C SER A 94 29.38 14.70 -20.46
N THR A 95 30.51 14.32 -19.88
CA THR A 95 31.45 15.21 -19.19
C THR A 95 32.83 15.13 -19.86
N ARG A 96 33.72 16.07 -19.51
CA ARG A 96 35.12 16.09 -20.01
C ARG A 96 35.93 14.84 -19.67
N ILE A 97 35.46 13.97 -18.79
CA ILE A 97 36.09 12.66 -18.52
C ILE A 97 36.13 11.83 -19.81
N GLY A 98 35.03 11.87 -20.58
CA GLY A 98 34.85 11.09 -21.81
C GLY A 98 35.78 11.50 -22.95
N ASP A 99 36.29 12.73 -22.95
CA ASP A 99 37.18 13.25 -24.01
C ASP A 99 38.46 12.41 -24.14
N THR A 100 38.89 11.80 -23.03
CA THR A 100 40.10 10.94 -22.98
C THR A 100 39.81 9.45 -23.20
N VAL A 101 38.53 9.06 -23.30
CA VAL A 101 38.10 7.66 -23.32
C VAL A 101 37.74 7.23 -24.74
N THR A 102 38.56 6.36 -25.32
CA THR A 102 38.40 5.90 -26.72
C THR A 102 38.15 4.40 -26.85
N SER A 103 38.47 3.61 -25.82
CA SER A 103 38.37 2.15 -25.80
C SER A 103 37.38 1.65 -24.73
N PRO A 104 36.67 0.52 -24.93
CA PRO A 104 35.80 -0.08 -23.91
C PRO A 104 36.51 -0.33 -22.57
N VAL A 105 37.78 -0.73 -22.58
CA VAL A 105 38.58 -0.97 -21.36
C VAL A 105 38.86 0.35 -20.61
N GLN A 106 39.10 1.44 -21.35
CA GLN A 106 39.27 2.77 -20.76
C GLN A 106 37.95 3.27 -20.16
N MET A 107 36.81 2.96 -20.80
CA MET A 107 35.49 3.32 -20.28
C MET A 107 35.20 2.62 -18.95
N GLU A 108 35.43 1.31 -18.88
CA GLU A 108 35.26 0.55 -17.63
C GLU A 108 36.15 1.11 -16.51
N THR A 109 37.39 1.45 -16.83
CA THR A 109 38.33 2.07 -15.87
C THR A 109 37.82 3.43 -15.40
N ALA A 110 37.38 4.29 -16.32
CA ALA A 110 36.84 5.62 -16.01
C ALA A 110 35.58 5.53 -15.15
N VAL A 111 34.67 4.60 -15.46
CA VAL A 111 33.47 4.33 -14.66
C VAL A 111 33.84 3.86 -13.25
N ASN A 112 34.80 2.95 -13.11
CA ASN A 112 35.26 2.45 -11.81
C ASN A 112 35.95 3.53 -10.97
N VAL A 113 36.65 4.47 -11.60
CA VAL A 113 37.24 5.64 -10.92
C VAL A 113 36.12 6.59 -10.48
N LEU A 114 35.21 6.94 -11.38
CA LEU A 114 34.09 7.84 -11.11
C LEU A 114 33.17 7.28 -9.99
N ALA A 115 32.94 5.96 -9.97
CA ALA A 115 32.18 5.29 -8.92
C ALA A 115 32.77 5.48 -7.52
N LYS A 116 34.09 5.66 -7.41
CA LYS A 116 34.78 5.92 -6.13
C LYS A 116 34.78 7.41 -5.77
N GLU A 117 34.71 8.28 -6.75
CA GLU A 117 34.71 9.74 -6.60
C GLU A 117 33.30 10.31 -6.31
N ILE A 118 32.26 9.53 -6.59
CA ILE A 118 30.87 9.85 -6.29
C ILE A 118 30.44 9.17 -5.00
N GLN A 119 29.87 9.95 -4.09
CA GLN A 119 29.27 9.47 -2.85
C GLN A 119 27.82 9.92 -2.77
N VAL A 120 26.91 8.99 -2.51
CA VAL A 120 25.48 9.27 -2.28
C VAL A 120 25.14 8.90 -0.85
N SER A 121 24.71 9.90 -0.07
CA SER A 121 24.27 9.74 1.32
C SER A 121 22.81 10.16 1.49
N SER A 122 22.09 9.49 2.38
CA SER A 122 20.76 9.87 2.81
C SER A 122 20.86 10.75 4.06
N GLN A 123 20.27 11.95 4.01
CA GLN A 123 20.29 12.95 5.08
C GLN A 123 18.89 13.13 5.71
N GLY A 124 18.17 12.02 5.93
CA GLY A 124 16.83 12.00 6.52
C GLY A 124 15.85 11.16 5.72
N ASP A 125 14.55 11.32 6.00
CA ASP A 125 13.51 10.42 5.51
C ASP A 125 13.30 10.45 3.99
N ASN A 126 13.65 11.54 3.30
CA ASN A 126 13.45 11.72 1.85
C ASN A 126 14.49 12.65 1.20
N LEU A 127 15.61 12.91 1.88
CA LEU A 127 16.66 13.83 1.43
C LEU A 127 17.92 13.05 1.05
N PHE A 128 18.37 13.22 -0.18
CA PHE A 128 19.59 12.61 -0.71
C PHE A 128 20.61 13.70 -1.02
N GLU A 129 21.83 13.52 -0.52
CA GLU A 129 22.98 14.35 -0.88
C GLU A 129 23.86 13.56 -1.84
N ILE A 130 24.03 14.10 -3.04
CA ILE A 130 24.95 13.59 -4.04
C ILE A 130 26.20 14.45 -3.99
N THR A 131 27.35 13.81 -3.80
CA THR A 131 28.66 14.42 -3.77
C THR A 131 29.51 13.86 -4.90
N ALA A 132 30.18 14.72 -5.66
CA ALA A 132 31.24 14.32 -6.59
C ALA A 132 32.54 15.06 -6.27
N THR A 133 33.67 14.35 -6.35
CA THR A 133 35.00 14.89 -6.12
C THR A 133 35.82 14.84 -7.41
N SER A 134 36.50 15.92 -7.76
CA SER A 134 37.43 15.97 -8.89
C SER A 134 38.75 16.60 -8.47
N GLY A 135 39.86 15.89 -8.68
CA GLY A 135 41.21 16.36 -8.35
C GLY A 135 42.23 15.85 -9.35
N ARG A 136 41.89 15.95 -10.64
CA ARG A 136 42.71 15.37 -11.69
C ARG A 136 43.85 16.32 -12.06
N GLY A 137 45.05 15.75 -12.24
CA GLY A 137 46.26 16.52 -12.52
C GLY A 137 46.39 17.02 -13.96
N ASP A 138 45.51 16.58 -14.86
CA ASP A 138 45.41 17.03 -16.26
C ASP A 138 44.61 18.34 -16.41
N LEU A 139 43.85 18.75 -15.39
CA LEU A 139 42.95 19.89 -15.41
C LEU A 139 43.41 20.99 -14.46
N SER A 140 43.10 22.24 -14.79
CA SER A 140 43.29 23.37 -13.88
C SER A 140 42.30 23.33 -12.71
N ASP A 141 42.62 24.06 -11.64
CA ASP A 141 41.77 24.15 -10.43
C ASP A 141 40.33 24.60 -10.76
N SER A 142 40.17 25.58 -11.64
CA SER A 142 38.84 26.03 -12.10
C SER A 142 38.09 24.98 -12.91
N GLU A 143 38.81 24.18 -13.70
CA GLU A 143 38.21 23.13 -14.51
C GLU A 143 37.81 21.93 -13.67
N ASN A 144 38.61 21.55 -12.66
CA ASN A 144 38.23 20.54 -11.68
C ASN A 144 36.98 20.95 -10.89
N ALA A 145 36.86 22.22 -10.49
CA ALA A 145 35.67 22.75 -9.84
C ALA A 145 34.41 22.71 -10.74
N GLN A 146 34.55 23.05 -12.03
CA GLN A 146 33.47 22.94 -13.01
C GLN A 146 33.10 21.49 -13.28
N LEU A 147 34.09 20.60 -13.42
CA LEU A 147 33.87 19.19 -13.67
C LEU A 147 33.11 18.52 -12.52
N ALA A 148 33.49 18.80 -11.26
CA ALA A 148 32.77 18.29 -10.09
C ALA A 148 31.29 18.72 -10.10
N GLN A 149 31.01 19.99 -10.45
CA GLN A 149 29.64 20.49 -10.60
C GLN A 149 28.90 19.80 -11.74
N GLU A 150 29.53 19.66 -12.90
CA GLU A 150 28.94 19.04 -14.08
C GLU A 150 28.60 17.57 -13.83
N ILE A 151 29.47 16.81 -13.16
CA ILE A 151 29.21 15.41 -12.79
C ILE A 151 27.92 15.30 -11.99
N VAL A 152 27.75 16.10 -10.94
CA VAL A 152 26.54 16.07 -10.10
C VAL A 152 25.31 16.51 -10.90
N GLN A 153 25.43 17.55 -11.73
CA GLN A 153 24.34 18.03 -12.58
C GLN A 153 23.87 16.94 -13.57
N ARG A 154 24.81 16.28 -14.26
CA ARG A 154 24.48 15.19 -15.20
C ARG A 154 23.86 13.99 -14.48
N MET A 155 24.32 13.68 -13.28
CA MET A 155 23.74 12.61 -12.47
C MET A 155 22.28 12.90 -12.10
N ILE A 156 21.97 14.15 -11.73
CA ILE A 156 20.59 14.63 -11.50
C ILE A 156 19.76 14.52 -12.78
N ASP A 157 20.29 14.98 -13.92
CA ASP A 157 19.59 14.96 -15.19
C ASP A 157 19.28 13.53 -15.67
N ILE A 158 20.26 12.61 -15.58
CA ILE A 158 20.07 11.19 -15.91
C ILE A 158 19.02 10.55 -15.00
N PHE A 159 19.08 10.81 -13.70
CA PHE A 159 18.09 10.27 -12.77
C PHE A 159 16.67 10.78 -13.07
N ARG A 160 16.55 12.07 -13.42
CA ARG A 160 15.28 12.66 -13.83
C ARG A 160 14.77 12.04 -15.12
N GLU A 161 15.63 11.82 -16.11
CA GLU A 161 15.28 11.22 -17.40
C GLU A 161 14.86 9.75 -17.27
N GLU A 162 15.60 8.94 -16.50
CA GLU A 162 15.28 7.51 -16.33
C GLU A 162 13.98 7.29 -15.56
N ASN A 163 13.74 8.03 -14.48
CA ASN A 163 12.52 7.85 -13.68
C ASN A 163 11.27 8.45 -14.34
N LEU A 164 11.39 9.57 -15.06
CA LEU A 164 10.23 10.17 -15.76
C LEU A 164 9.96 9.53 -17.13
N GLY A 165 11.00 9.05 -17.82
CA GLY A 165 10.89 8.43 -19.14
C GLY A 165 10.48 6.95 -19.08
N GLY A 166 11.01 6.20 -18.12
CA GLY A 166 10.77 4.75 -17.98
C GLY A 166 9.32 4.39 -17.66
N SER A 167 8.73 5.03 -16.64
CA SER A 167 7.34 4.75 -16.19
C SER A 167 6.32 4.95 -17.33
N ARG A 168 6.51 5.98 -18.16
CA ARG A 168 5.62 6.28 -19.31
C ARG A 168 5.72 5.25 -20.42
N GLY A 169 6.92 4.74 -20.70
CA GLY A 169 7.15 3.71 -21.72
C GLY A 169 6.52 2.38 -21.32
N GLU A 170 6.76 1.93 -20.09
CA GLU A 170 6.25 0.67 -19.54
C GLU A 170 4.71 0.66 -19.47
N MET A 171 4.10 1.78 -19.08
CA MET A 171 2.64 1.89 -19.06
C MET A 171 2.03 1.86 -20.46
N ARG A 172 2.66 2.50 -21.45
CA ARG A 172 2.21 2.46 -22.84
C ARG A 172 2.32 1.05 -23.44
N GLU A 173 3.38 0.33 -23.13
CA GLU A 173 3.56 -1.07 -23.55
C GLU A 173 2.51 -1.97 -22.91
N THR A 174 2.27 -1.81 -21.60
CA THR A 174 1.22 -2.57 -20.88
C THR A 174 -0.18 -2.29 -21.43
N LEU A 175 -0.52 -1.03 -21.71
CA LEU A 175 -1.79 -0.67 -22.34
C LEU A 175 -1.92 -1.29 -23.73
N SER A 176 -0.87 -1.25 -24.56
CA SER A 176 -0.88 -1.90 -25.88
C SER A 176 -1.06 -3.41 -25.77
N PHE A 177 -0.44 -4.06 -24.77
CA PHE A 177 -0.64 -5.49 -24.51
C PHE A 177 -2.09 -5.79 -24.11
N LEU A 178 -2.67 -4.98 -23.22
CA LEU A 178 -4.07 -5.14 -22.82
C LEU A 178 -5.04 -4.90 -23.98
N ASP A 179 -4.79 -3.91 -24.83
CA ASP A 179 -5.58 -3.65 -26.04
C ASP A 179 -5.57 -4.86 -26.98
N GLN A 180 -4.41 -5.49 -27.19
CA GLN A 180 -4.29 -6.71 -28.00
C GLN A 180 -5.04 -7.89 -27.37
N GLN A 181 -4.92 -8.10 -26.05
CA GLN A 181 -5.65 -9.14 -25.34
C GLN A 181 -7.17 -8.91 -25.40
N LEU A 182 -7.62 -7.67 -25.23
CA LEU A 182 -9.02 -7.28 -25.34
C LEU A 182 -9.59 -7.59 -26.72
N ALA A 183 -8.90 -7.21 -27.80
CA ALA A 183 -9.33 -7.50 -29.16
C ALA A 183 -9.44 -9.02 -29.44
N GLU A 184 -8.48 -9.80 -28.94
CA GLU A 184 -8.53 -11.26 -29.05
C GLU A 184 -9.71 -11.85 -28.25
N ARG A 185 -9.95 -11.37 -27.03
CA ARG A 185 -11.09 -11.83 -26.21
C ARG A 185 -12.43 -11.40 -26.76
N GLU A 186 -12.52 -10.20 -27.35
CA GLU A 186 -13.72 -9.71 -28.02
C GLU A 186 -14.11 -10.65 -29.16
N LYS A 187 -13.14 -11.06 -29.98
CA LYS A 187 -13.36 -12.02 -31.06
C LYS A 187 -13.82 -13.38 -30.54
N GLN A 188 -13.17 -13.91 -29.50
CA GLN A 188 -13.56 -15.18 -28.89
C GLN A 188 -14.97 -15.10 -28.27
N LEU A 189 -15.32 -13.96 -27.66
CA LEU A 189 -16.64 -13.72 -27.09
C LEU A 189 -17.71 -13.65 -28.19
N ALA A 190 -17.44 -12.96 -29.31
CA ALA A 190 -18.33 -12.90 -30.46
C ALA A 190 -18.55 -14.30 -31.07
N ASP A 191 -17.50 -15.10 -31.21
CA ASP A 191 -17.60 -16.48 -31.69
C ASP A 191 -18.45 -17.36 -30.72
N ALA A 192 -18.25 -17.20 -29.41
CA ALA A 192 -19.01 -17.93 -28.40
C ALA A 192 -20.49 -17.49 -28.37
N GLU A 193 -20.77 -16.20 -28.54
CA GLU A 193 -22.12 -15.66 -28.65
C GLU A 193 -22.82 -16.18 -29.91
N GLN A 194 -22.13 -16.21 -31.04
CA GLN A 194 -22.66 -16.78 -32.27
C GLN A 194 -22.99 -18.28 -32.10
N ARG A 195 -22.12 -19.07 -31.46
CA ARG A 195 -22.41 -20.48 -31.14
C ARG A 195 -23.63 -20.63 -30.23
N ARG A 196 -23.79 -19.74 -29.24
CA ARG A 196 -24.97 -19.72 -28.36
C ARG A 196 -26.24 -19.43 -29.14
N LEU A 197 -26.22 -18.39 -29.99
CA LEU A 197 -27.37 -18.01 -30.81
C LEU A 197 -27.76 -19.09 -31.83
N GLN A 198 -26.78 -19.76 -32.44
CA GLN A 198 -27.04 -20.90 -33.33
C GLN A 198 -27.69 -22.06 -32.58
N PHE A 199 -27.15 -22.41 -31.41
CA PHE A 199 -27.72 -23.47 -30.57
C PHE A 199 -29.14 -23.14 -30.09
N GLU A 200 -29.40 -21.89 -29.69
CA GLU A 200 -30.73 -21.39 -29.29
C GLU A 200 -31.72 -21.39 -30.47
N ALA A 201 -31.27 -21.12 -31.69
CA ALA A 201 -32.10 -21.17 -32.89
C ALA A 201 -32.48 -22.61 -33.28
N GLU A 202 -31.56 -23.57 -33.10
CA GLU A 202 -31.80 -24.99 -33.34
C GLU A 202 -32.64 -25.64 -32.23
N ASN A 203 -32.58 -25.10 -31.01
CA ASN A 203 -33.28 -25.64 -29.83
C ASN A 203 -34.12 -24.56 -29.12
N PRO A 204 -35.30 -24.18 -29.66
CA PRO A 204 -36.13 -23.10 -29.11
C PRO A 204 -36.60 -23.35 -27.67
N GLU A 205 -36.75 -24.62 -27.28
CA GLU A 205 -37.18 -25.03 -25.94
C GLU A 205 -36.08 -24.82 -24.88
N LEU A 206 -34.82 -24.68 -25.32
CA LEU A 206 -33.65 -24.47 -24.46
C LEU A 206 -33.21 -22.99 -24.38
N ILE A 207 -33.99 -22.07 -24.95
CA ILE A 207 -33.70 -20.62 -24.92
C ILE A 207 -33.61 -20.12 -23.48
N GLY A 208 -32.55 -19.36 -23.18
CA GLY A 208 -32.23 -18.89 -21.82
C GLY A 208 -31.37 -19.88 -21.01
N GLY A 209 -31.03 -21.03 -21.59
CA GLY A 209 -30.10 -22.01 -21.03
C GLY A 209 -30.68 -22.83 -19.87
N ALA A 210 -29.87 -23.77 -19.36
CA ALA A 210 -30.27 -24.65 -18.27
C ALA A 210 -30.66 -23.88 -16.99
N GLN A 211 -30.10 -22.69 -16.77
CA GLN A 211 -30.42 -21.85 -15.62
C GLN A 211 -31.83 -21.26 -15.69
N ALA A 212 -32.30 -20.84 -16.86
CA ALA A 212 -33.66 -20.34 -17.03
C ALA A 212 -34.69 -21.46 -16.82
N ILE A 213 -34.42 -22.65 -17.36
CA ILE A 213 -35.27 -23.84 -17.17
C ILE A 213 -35.29 -24.26 -15.70
N ALA A 214 -34.13 -24.29 -15.03
CA ALA A 214 -34.05 -24.59 -13.61
C ALA A 214 -34.81 -23.55 -12.76
N THR A 215 -34.74 -22.27 -13.12
CA THR A 215 -35.48 -21.19 -12.45
C THR A 215 -36.98 -21.35 -12.65
N LYS A 216 -37.43 -21.62 -13.89
CA LYS A 216 -38.84 -21.90 -14.20
C LYS A 216 -39.36 -23.13 -13.46
N LEU A 217 -38.60 -24.22 -13.44
CA LEU A 217 -38.95 -25.43 -12.71
C LEU A 217 -39.05 -25.18 -11.20
N SER A 218 -38.11 -24.41 -10.64
CA SER A 218 -38.14 -24.01 -9.23
C SER A 218 -39.36 -23.15 -8.91
N SER A 219 -39.70 -22.17 -9.76
CA SER A 219 -40.88 -21.32 -9.59
C SER A 219 -42.18 -22.12 -9.71
N SER A 220 -42.32 -23.01 -10.70
CA SER A 220 -43.51 -23.85 -10.84
C SER A 220 -43.65 -24.84 -9.68
N ARG A 221 -42.54 -25.37 -9.14
CA ARG A 221 -42.55 -26.20 -7.92
C ARG A 221 -42.91 -25.41 -6.67
N ALA A 222 -42.51 -24.14 -6.57
CA ALA A 222 -42.91 -23.27 -5.48
C ALA A 222 -44.41 -22.95 -5.56
N GLU A 223 -44.91 -22.64 -6.75
CA GLU A 223 -46.34 -22.38 -6.99
C GLU A 223 -47.20 -23.62 -6.74
N LEU A 224 -46.75 -24.81 -7.16
CA LEU A 224 -47.45 -26.06 -6.88
C LEU A 224 -47.57 -26.28 -5.36
N ARG A 225 -46.49 -26.08 -4.61
CA ARG A 225 -46.51 -26.22 -3.15
C ARG A 225 -47.47 -25.23 -2.48
N SER A 226 -47.54 -23.98 -2.96
CA SER A 226 -48.52 -23.03 -2.43
C SER A 226 -49.96 -23.44 -2.76
N VAL A 227 -50.23 -23.85 -4.01
CA VAL A 227 -51.57 -24.29 -4.43
C VAL A 227 -52.00 -25.57 -3.69
N GLU A 228 -51.07 -26.49 -3.41
CA GLU A 228 -51.35 -27.69 -2.63
C GLU A 228 -51.67 -27.37 -1.15
N ALA A 229 -50.98 -26.39 -0.56
CA ALA A 229 -51.30 -25.90 0.78
C ALA A 229 -52.69 -25.24 0.83
N ASP A 230 -53.00 -24.39 -0.15
CA ASP A 230 -54.31 -23.74 -0.29
C ASP A 230 -55.42 -24.78 -0.49
N LEU A 231 -55.16 -25.81 -1.31
CA LEU A 231 -56.08 -26.91 -1.55
C LEU A 231 -56.34 -27.73 -0.29
N ALA A 232 -55.30 -28.01 0.51
CA ALA A 232 -55.45 -28.69 1.79
C ALA A 232 -56.32 -27.87 2.75
N ALA A 233 -56.06 -26.56 2.87
CA ALA A 233 -56.86 -25.66 3.70
C ALA A 233 -58.33 -25.58 3.21
N ALA A 234 -58.54 -25.48 1.90
CA ALA A 234 -59.88 -25.45 1.31
C ALA A 234 -60.65 -26.75 1.54
N ARG A 235 -59.99 -27.91 1.49
CA ARG A 235 -60.59 -29.22 1.82
C ARG A 235 -61.00 -29.32 3.29
N THR A 236 -60.16 -28.84 4.21
CA THR A 236 -60.51 -28.79 5.62
C THR A 236 -61.69 -27.86 5.89
N ALA A 237 -61.73 -26.71 5.22
CA ALA A 237 -62.86 -25.78 5.32
C ALA A 237 -64.16 -26.40 4.77
N LEU A 238 -64.10 -27.12 3.65
CA LEU A 238 -65.26 -27.84 3.11
C LEU A 238 -65.74 -28.93 4.08
N ALA A 239 -64.82 -29.72 4.66
CA ALA A 239 -65.17 -30.75 5.63
C ALA A 239 -65.82 -30.18 6.91
N ALA A 240 -65.40 -29.00 7.36
CA ALA A 240 -66.04 -28.30 8.48
C ALA A 240 -67.49 -27.89 8.15
N ILE A 241 -67.73 -27.39 6.94
CA ILE A 241 -69.08 -27.05 6.46
C ILE A 241 -69.94 -28.31 6.29
N ASP A 242 -69.37 -29.41 5.78
CA ASP A 242 -70.05 -30.71 5.69
C ASP A 242 -70.46 -31.22 7.09
N GLY A 243 -69.59 -31.08 8.10
CA GLY A 243 -69.91 -31.41 9.48
C GLY A 243 -71.04 -30.55 10.06
N GLN A 244 -71.02 -29.23 9.82
CA GLN A 244 -72.11 -28.33 10.23
C GLN A 244 -73.43 -28.65 9.55
N LEU A 245 -73.40 -29.02 8.27
CA LEU A 245 -74.57 -29.46 7.50
C LEU A 245 -75.16 -30.77 8.02
N ALA A 246 -74.32 -31.69 8.49
CA ALA A 246 -74.76 -32.95 9.08
C ALA A 246 -75.45 -32.74 10.44
N ASP A 247 -74.98 -31.78 11.23
CA ASP A 247 -75.55 -31.44 12.55
C ASP A 247 -76.78 -30.51 12.46
N THR A 248 -76.95 -29.83 11.31
CA THR A 248 -78.08 -28.93 11.09
C THR A 248 -79.29 -29.70 10.54
N PRO A 249 -80.41 -29.79 11.27
CA PRO A 249 -81.60 -30.46 10.77
C PRO A 249 -82.18 -29.73 9.55
N ARG A 250 -82.50 -30.50 8.51
CA ARG A 250 -83.06 -30.01 7.23
C ARG A 250 -84.44 -29.36 7.41
N ILE A 251 -85.18 -29.81 8.42
CA ILE A 251 -86.54 -29.39 8.74
C ILE A 251 -86.60 -29.07 10.23
N LEU A 252 -87.12 -27.90 10.60
CA LEU A 252 -87.36 -27.56 12.00
C LEU A 252 -88.72 -28.12 12.41
N THR A 253 -88.75 -29.11 13.32
CA THR A 253 -89.98 -29.56 13.98
C THR A 253 -90.12 -28.82 15.31
N GLY A 254 -90.72 -27.63 15.27
CA GLY A 254 -90.97 -26.79 16.45
C GLY A 254 -92.46 -26.73 16.79
N GLN A 255 -92.78 -27.03 18.05
CA GLN A 255 -94.07 -26.82 18.71
C GLN A 255 -94.37 -25.32 18.80
N GLY A 256 -94.81 -24.73 17.69
CA GLY A 256 -95.04 -23.28 17.58
C GLY A 256 -95.07 -22.81 16.14
N GLY A 257 -95.66 -23.62 15.24
CA GLY A 257 -95.74 -23.28 13.83
C GLY A 257 -96.45 -21.94 13.64
N THR A 258 -95.83 -20.98 12.97
CA THR A 258 -96.45 -19.71 12.57
C THR A 258 -97.29 -19.87 11.30
N GLY A 259 -97.91 -21.04 11.12
CA GLY A 259 -98.67 -21.41 9.93
C GLY A 259 -100.18 -21.42 10.18
N PRO A 260 -101.00 -21.31 9.12
CA PRO A 260 -102.46 -21.34 9.23
C PRO A 260 -103.01 -22.58 9.96
N ALA A 261 -102.29 -23.71 9.92
CA ALA A 261 -102.65 -24.93 10.67
C ALA A 261 -102.53 -24.78 12.20
N ALA A 262 -101.53 -24.03 12.69
CA ALA A 262 -101.40 -23.76 14.13
C ALA A 262 -102.40 -22.71 14.61
N ALA A 263 -102.67 -21.68 13.78
CA ALA A 263 -103.74 -20.72 14.05
C ALA A 263 -105.11 -21.40 14.11
N LEU A 264 -105.35 -22.41 13.26
CA LEU A 264 -106.57 -23.24 13.29
C LEU A 264 -106.68 -24.05 14.60
N ALA A 265 -105.61 -24.72 15.03
CA ALA A 265 -105.59 -25.47 16.29
C ALA A 265 -105.83 -24.55 17.51
N GLN A 266 -105.24 -23.35 17.52
CA GLN A 266 -105.47 -22.33 18.55
C GLN A 266 -106.93 -21.87 18.57
N ALA A 267 -107.51 -21.60 17.39
CA ALA A 267 -108.90 -21.18 17.26
C ALA A 267 -109.87 -22.29 17.71
N GLN A 268 -109.61 -23.55 17.37
CA GLN A 268 -110.37 -24.70 17.86
C GLN A 268 -110.28 -24.87 19.38
N ALA A 269 -109.10 -24.69 19.97
CA ALA A 269 -108.93 -24.72 21.43
C ALA A 269 -109.71 -23.57 22.12
N SER A 270 -109.72 -22.37 21.51
CA SER A 270 -110.50 -21.24 22.03
C SER A 270 -112.01 -21.48 21.97
N LEU A 271 -112.50 -22.14 20.91
CA LEU A 271 -113.89 -22.59 20.78
C LEU A 271 -114.24 -23.60 21.88
N ALA A 272 -113.40 -24.63 22.07
CA ALA A 272 -113.59 -25.63 23.12
C ALA A 272 -113.63 -25.00 24.52
N GLY A 273 -112.77 -23.99 24.77
CA GLY A 273 -112.77 -23.23 26.01
C GLY A 273 -114.03 -22.39 26.23
N MET A 274 -114.60 -21.80 25.18
CA MET A 274 -115.87 -21.06 25.26
C MET A 274 -117.06 -21.99 25.48
N GLN A 275 -117.07 -23.16 24.83
CA GLN A 275 -118.09 -24.19 25.04
C GLN A 275 -118.02 -24.77 26.45
N ALA A 276 -116.82 -24.98 27.00
CA ALA A 276 -116.63 -25.43 28.38
C ALA A 276 -117.14 -24.42 29.43
N ARG A 277 -117.23 -23.13 29.07
CA ARG A 277 -117.81 -22.07 29.91
C ARG A 277 -119.34 -21.97 29.80
N GLY A 278 -119.98 -22.83 29.01
CA GLY A 278 -121.43 -22.90 28.87
C GLY A 278 -122.04 -21.88 27.90
N LEU A 279 -121.22 -21.23 27.06
CA LEU A 279 -121.74 -20.36 25.99
C LEU A 279 -122.42 -21.23 24.93
N THR A 280 -123.69 -20.95 24.63
CA THR A 280 -124.47 -21.64 23.60
C THR A 280 -124.04 -21.20 22.20
N ASP A 281 -124.39 -22.01 21.20
CA ASP A 281 -124.01 -21.81 19.80
C ASP A 281 -124.53 -20.50 19.17
N GLU A 282 -125.47 -19.82 19.82
CA GLU A 282 -126.06 -18.55 19.41
C GLU A 282 -125.30 -17.31 19.92
N HIS A 283 -124.28 -17.48 20.78
CA HIS A 283 -123.52 -16.35 21.32
C HIS A 283 -122.64 -15.69 20.24
N PRO A 284 -122.62 -14.35 20.11
CA PRO A 284 -121.91 -13.65 19.03
C PRO A 284 -120.41 -14.00 18.95
N ASP A 285 -119.74 -14.21 20.09
CA ASP A 285 -118.33 -14.58 20.15
C ASP A 285 -118.04 -15.99 19.62
N VAL A 286 -118.94 -16.95 19.86
CA VAL A 286 -118.82 -18.33 19.35
C VAL A 286 -119.02 -18.35 17.84
N ILE A 287 -119.95 -17.53 17.33
CA ILE A 287 -120.18 -17.38 15.88
C ILE A 287 -118.95 -16.76 15.20
N ALA A 288 -118.32 -15.75 15.81
CA ALA A 288 -117.10 -15.12 15.29
C ALA A 288 -115.94 -16.12 15.19
N VAL A 289 -115.69 -16.91 16.25
CA VAL A 289 -114.62 -17.93 16.25
C VAL A 289 -114.94 -19.09 15.32
N LYS A 290 -116.21 -19.52 15.18
CA LYS A 290 -116.60 -20.52 14.17
C LYS A 290 -116.32 -20.03 12.74
N ARG A 291 -116.61 -18.76 12.42
CA ARG A 291 -116.26 -18.18 11.12
C ARG A 291 -114.75 -18.12 10.91
N GLN A 292 -114.00 -17.78 11.96
CA GLN A 292 -112.54 -17.76 11.91
C GLN A 292 -111.96 -19.16 11.68
N ILE A 293 -112.49 -20.18 12.34
CA ILE A 293 -112.13 -21.58 12.10
C ILE A 293 -112.46 -21.97 10.66
N ALA A 294 -113.64 -21.63 10.13
CA ALA A 294 -114.01 -21.97 8.75
C ALA A 294 -113.09 -21.32 7.71
N ALA A 295 -112.71 -20.05 7.90
CA ALA A 295 -111.77 -19.35 7.03
C ALA A 295 -110.36 -19.96 7.11
N LEU A 296 -109.89 -20.28 8.31
CA LEU A 296 -108.61 -20.95 8.54
C LEU A 296 -108.63 -22.38 7.96
N GLN A 297 -109.76 -23.09 8.04
CA GLN A 297 -109.92 -24.44 7.49
C GLN A 297 -109.83 -24.42 5.96
N GLN A 298 -110.44 -23.42 5.30
CA GLN A 298 -110.30 -23.22 3.87
C GLN A 298 -108.87 -22.87 3.46
N GLN A 299 -108.16 -22.05 4.24
CA GLN A 299 -106.75 -21.75 3.99
C GLN A 299 -105.86 -23.00 4.12
N VAL A 300 -106.09 -23.83 5.13
CA VAL A 300 -105.37 -25.10 5.31
C VAL A 300 -105.68 -26.09 4.17
N ASN A 301 -106.93 -26.18 3.74
CA ASN A 301 -107.34 -27.07 2.64
C ASN A 301 -106.79 -26.61 1.28
N ASN A 302 -106.78 -25.30 1.01
CA ASN A 302 -106.19 -24.73 -0.23
C ASN A 302 -104.67 -24.89 -0.29
N MET A 303 -104.00 -25.04 0.86
CA MET A 303 -102.56 -25.33 0.95
C MET A 303 -102.22 -26.82 0.77
N GLY A 304 -103.20 -27.67 0.45
CA GLY A 304 -103.00 -28.99 -0.14
C GLY A 304 -102.03 -29.88 0.65
N GLY A 305 -102.48 -30.47 1.76
CA GLY A 305 -101.90 -31.71 2.31
C GLY A 305 -100.42 -31.71 2.70
N ALA A 306 -99.71 -30.57 2.70
CA ALA A 306 -98.31 -30.46 3.09
C ALA A 306 -98.13 -30.04 4.56
N ALA A 307 -99.16 -30.19 5.39
CA ALA A 307 -99.16 -29.80 6.82
C ALA A 307 -98.58 -30.89 7.76
N THR A 308 -97.81 -31.85 7.23
CA THR A 308 -97.02 -32.83 8.02
C THR A 308 -95.52 -32.78 7.71
N GLY A 309 -95.05 -31.81 6.93
CA GLY A 309 -93.62 -31.54 6.72
C GLY A 309 -93.25 -30.18 7.31
N GLY A 310 -92.37 -30.16 8.31
CA GLY A 310 -91.94 -28.91 8.94
C GLY A 310 -91.30 -27.91 7.96
N THR A 311 -91.16 -26.67 8.39
CA THR A 311 -90.57 -25.59 7.59
C THR A 311 -89.09 -25.90 7.27
N PRO A 312 -88.63 -25.73 6.01
CA PRO A 312 -87.21 -25.84 5.65
C PRO A 312 -86.36 -24.89 6.50
N ASN A 313 -85.28 -25.40 7.08
CA ASN A 313 -84.40 -24.60 7.92
C ASN A 313 -83.60 -23.60 7.04
N PRO A 314 -83.76 -22.27 7.19
CA PRO A 314 -83.01 -21.30 6.38
C PRO A 314 -81.49 -21.41 6.57
N ALA A 315 -81.03 -21.78 7.78
CA ALA A 315 -79.61 -22.01 8.07
C ALA A 315 -79.03 -23.19 7.27
N TYR A 316 -79.84 -24.22 7.02
CA TYR A 316 -79.44 -25.35 6.17
C TYR A 316 -79.25 -24.91 4.72
N SER A 317 -80.17 -24.10 4.19
CA SER A 317 -80.08 -23.60 2.81
C SER A 317 -78.87 -22.67 2.59
N SER A 318 -78.54 -21.82 3.57
CA SER A 318 -77.33 -20.98 3.51
C SER A 318 -76.06 -21.80 3.61
N LEU A 319 -76.00 -22.82 4.48
CA LEU A 319 -74.84 -23.71 4.58
C LEU A 319 -74.66 -24.54 3.30
N GLN A 320 -75.75 -24.95 2.65
CA GLN A 320 -75.70 -25.64 1.36
C GLN A 320 -75.13 -24.73 0.26
N ALA A 321 -75.50 -23.45 0.21
CA ALA A 321 -74.90 -22.50 -0.73
C ALA A 321 -73.39 -22.31 -0.47
N ILE A 322 -72.99 -22.15 0.79
CA ILE A 322 -71.58 -22.05 1.20
C ILE A 322 -70.82 -23.33 0.83
N ARG A 323 -71.42 -24.51 1.01
CA ARG A 323 -70.82 -25.80 0.62
C ARG A 323 -70.52 -25.85 -0.87
N VAL A 324 -71.47 -25.44 -1.73
CA VAL A 324 -71.28 -25.42 -3.18
C VAL A 324 -70.16 -24.47 -3.57
N GLU A 325 -70.09 -23.29 -2.95
CA GLU A 325 -69.00 -22.33 -3.17
C GLU A 325 -67.62 -22.91 -2.75
N ARG A 326 -67.54 -23.53 -1.56
CA ARG A 326 -66.32 -24.19 -1.08
C ARG A 326 -65.91 -25.36 -1.97
N GLN A 327 -66.87 -26.14 -2.44
CA GLN A 327 -66.63 -27.26 -3.36
C GLN A 327 -66.10 -26.76 -4.71
N ALA A 328 -66.66 -25.67 -5.25
CA ALA A 328 -66.16 -25.03 -6.46
C ALA A 328 -64.71 -24.54 -6.28
N ASN A 329 -64.38 -23.95 -5.12
CA ASN A 329 -63.01 -23.51 -4.82
C ASN A 329 -62.01 -24.69 -4.74
N VAL A 330 -62.39 -25.79 -4.08
CA VAL A 330 -61.56 -27.01 -4.05
C VAL A 330 -61.34 -27.55 -5.46
N GLN A 331 -62.37 -27.58 -6.30
CA GLN A 331 -62.26 -28.06 -7.68
C GLN A 331 -61.35 -27.15 -8.53
N ALA A 332 -61.43 -25.83 -8.36
CA ALA A 332 -60.57 -24.87 -9.05
C ALA A 332 -59.09 -25.05 -8.64
N LEU A 333 -58.80 -25.10 -7.34
CA LEU A 333 -57.43 -25.35 -6.85
C LEU A 333 -56.91 -26.72 -7.31
N GLN A 334 -57.78 -27.73 -7.37
CA GLN A 334 -57.42 -29.06 -7.84
C GLN A 334 -57.03 -29.06 -9.33
N SER A 335 -57.80 -28.33 -10.17
CA SER A 335 -57.44 -28.16 -11.59
C SER A 335 -56.11 -27.41 -11.77
N ARG A 336 -55.85 -26.39 -10.94
CA ARG A 336 -54.59 -25.63 -10.99
C ARG A 336 -53.40 -26.50 -10.57
N ALA A 337 -53.55 -27.29 -9.51
CA ALA A 337 -52.54 -28.24 -9.09
C ALA A 337 -52.25 -29.29 -10.17
N SER A 338 -53.27 -29.82 -10.85
CA SER A 338 -53.05 -30.77 -11.95
C SER A 338 -52.36 -30.14 -13.16
N ALA A 339 -52.69 -28.89 -13.50
CA ALA A 339 -52.04 -28.16 -14.58
C ALA A 339 -50.56 -27.92 -14.27
N LEU A 340 -50.24 -27.45 -13.06
CA LEU A 340 -48.85 -27.25 -12.62
C LEU A 340 -48.06 -28.57 -12.57
N ARG A 341 -48.69 -29.67 -12.12
CA ARG A 341 -48.04 -30.99 -12.16
C ARG A 341 -47.75 -31.44 -13.59
N SER A 342 -48.65 -31.18 -14.52
CA SER A 342 -48.44 -31.49 -15.95
C SER A 342 -47.32 -30.65 -16.55
N GLU A 343 -47.24 -29.36 -16.22
CA GLU A 343 -46.16 -28.48 -16.68
C GLU A 343 -44.80 -28.89 -16.10
N ILE A 344 -44.75 -29.23 -14.80
CA ILE A 344 -43.53 -29.74 -14.18
C ILE A 344 -43.11 -31.06 -14.84
N ALA A 345 -44.05 -31.94 -15.15
CA ALA A 345 -43.79 -33.21 -15.81
C ALA A 345 -43.22 -32.99 -17.23
N SER A 346 -43.82 -32.12 -18.05
CA SER A 346 -43.31 -31.83 -19.39
C SER A 346 -41.89 -31.28 -19.33
N ILE A 347 -41.63 -30.25 -18.50
CA ILE A 347 -40.29 -29.67 -18.31
C ILE A 347 -39.28 -30.75 -17.87
N SER A 348 -39.70 -31.69 -17.00
CA SER A 348 -38.82 -32.77 -16.56
C SER A 348 -38.57 -33.82 -17.65
N THR A 349 -39.55 -34.11 -18.48
CA THR A 349 -39.44 -35.07 -19.59
C THR A 349 -38.55 -34.51 -20.70
N ASP A 350 -38.67 -33.23 -21.02
CA ASP A 350 -37.84 -32.56 -22.02
C ASP A 350 -36.35 -32.59 -21.60
N GLN A 351 -36.07 -32.41 -20.30
CA GLN A 351 -34.71 -32.59 -19.75
C GLN A 351 -34.18 -34.03 -19.83
N VAL A 352 -35.05 -35.03 -19.66
CA VAL A 352 -34.65 -36.45 -19.66
C VAL A 352 -34.49 -37.00 -21.08
N ASN A 353 -35.25 -36.49 -22.04
CA ASN A 353 -35.20 -36.93 -23.43
C ASN A 353 -33.98 -36.37 -24.16
N GLU A 354 -33.52 -35.16 -23.79
CA GLU A 354 -32.35 -34.51 -24.41
C GLU A 354 -31.22 -34.12 -23.43
N PRO A 355 -30.64 -35.07 -22.68
CA PRO A 355 -29.57 -34.78 -21.73
C PRO A 355 -28.30 -34.27 -22.43
N GLY A 356 -28.07 -34.67 -23.68
CA GLY A 356 -26.95 -34.19 -24.50
C GLY A 356 -27.07 -32.70 -24.84
N ALA A 357 -28.23 -32.27 -25.32
CA ALA A 357 -28.49 -30.87 -25.67
C ALA A 357 -28.45 -29.97 -24.42
N ALA A 358 -29.02 -30.41 -23.29
CA ALA A 358 -28.94 -29.66 -22.04
C ALA A 358 -27.49 -29.51 -21.52
N ALA A 359 -26.67 -30.56 -21.63
CA ALA A 359 -25.26 -30.51 -21.26
C ALA A 359 -24.45 -29.58 -22.19
N GLU A 360 -24.75 -29.61 -23.49
CA GLU A 360 -24.13 -28.73 -24.49
C GLU A 360 -24.52 -27.27 -24.30
N ALA A 361 -25.80 -26.97 -24.07
CA ALA A 361 -26.28 -25.64 -23.72
C ALA A 361 -25.54 -25.08 -22.48
N GLN A 362 -25.39 -25.91 -21.45
CA GLN A 362 -24.70 -25.52 -20.21
C GLN A 362 -23.18 -25.37 -20.42
N ARG A 363 -22.58 -26.08 -21.39
CA ARG A 363 -21.18 -25.88 -21.78
C ARG A 363 -21.04 -24.53 -22.50
N ILE A 364 -21.84 -24.28 -23.52
CA ILE A 364 -21.80 -23.03 -24.31
C ILE A 364 -22.07 -21.81 -23.44
N SER A 365 -23.07 -21.87 -22.56
CA SER A 365 -23.36 -20.77 -21.63
C SER A 365 -22.21 -20.49 -20.67
N ARG A 366 -21.57 -21.55 -20.13
CA ARG A 366 -20.39 -21.39 -19.25
C ARG A 366 -19.20 -20.81 -20.00
N ASP A 367 -18.94 -21.26 -21.21
CA ASP A 367 -17.84 -20.74 -22.04
C ASP A 367 -18.04 -19.26 -22.34
N TYR A 368 -19.27 -18.86 -22.73
CA TYR A 368 -19.64 -17.45 -22.91
C TYR A 368 -19.45 -16.63 -21.63
N ASP A 369 -19.96 -17.10 -20.49
CA ASP A 369 -19.87 -16.39 -19.22
C ASP A 369 -18.42 -16.22 -18.74
N VAL A 370 -17.57 -17.23 -18.96
CA VAL A 370 -16.14 -17.16 -18.63
C VAL A 370 -15.43 -16.14 -19.52
N LEU A 371 -15.67 -16.18 -20.83
CA LEU A 371 -15.09 -15.22 -21.77
C LEU A 371 -15.54 -13.79 -21.47
N ARG A 372 -16.84 -13.60 -21.20
CA ARG A 372 -17.42 -12.31 -20.82
C ARG A 372 -16.77 -11.77 -19.54
N LYS A 373 -16.69 -12.57 -18.47
CA LYS A 373 -16.05 -12.15 -17.22
C LYS A 373 -14.57 -11.79 -17.40
N GLN A 374 -13.86 -12.53 -18.24
CA GLN A 374 -12.45 -12.25 -18.54
C GLN A 374 -12.29 -10.97 -19.36
N TYR A 375 -13.16 -10.74 -20.34
CA TYR A 375 -13.22 -9.49 -21.11
C TYR A 375 -13.54 -8.30 -20.20
N ASP A 376 -14.60 -8.37 -19.40
CA ASP A 376 -15.02 -7.31 -18.47
C ASP A 376 -13.90 -6.97 -17.48
N LYS A 377 -13.20 -7.99 -16.98
CA LYS A 377 -12.05 -7.80 -16.09
C LYS A 377 -10.88 -7.09 -16.80
N LEU A 378 -10.51 -7.53 -18.01
CA LEU A 378 -9.44 -6.88 -18.78
C LEU A 378 -9.80 -5.43 -19.15
N LEU A 379 -11.06 -5.17 -19.46
CA LEU A 379 -11.56 -3.83 -19.74
C LEU A 379 -11.45 -2.95 -18.49
N GLN A 380 -11.85 -3.46 -17.33
CA GLN A 380 -11.72 -2.75 -16.06
C GLN A 380 -10.24 -2.47 -15.72
N ASP A 381 -9.37 -3.49 -15.84
CA ASP A 381 -7.93 -3.36 -15.58
C ASP A 381 -7.28 -2.31 -16.51
N ARG A 382 -7.70 -2.28 -17.79
CA ARG A 382 -7.27 -1.28 -18.76
C ARG A 382 -7.70 0.14 -18.39
N GLU A 383 -8.98 0.34 -18.07
CA GLU A 383 -9.49 1.67 -17.71
C GLU A 383 -8.87 2.15 -16.40
N GLU A 384 -8.62 1.26 -15.44
CA GLU A 384 -7.89 1.59 -14.22
C GLU A 384 -6.45 2.03 -14.53
N LEU A 385 -5.71 1.29 -15.36
CA LEU A 385 -4.36 1.70 -15.78
C LEU A 385 -4.36 3.02 -16.56
N ARG A 386 -5.35 3.23 -17.43
CA ARG A 386 -5.50 4.48 -18.17
C ARG A 386 -5.75 5.66 -17.24
N LEU A 387 -6.64 5.50 -16.25
CA LEU A 387 -6.92 6.52 -15.24
C LEU A 387 -5.69 6.78 -14.37
N ARG A 388 -4.96 5.73 -13.95
CA ARG A 388 -3.68 5.88 -13.24
C ARG A 388 -2.67 6.70 -14.07
N GLY A 389 -2.53 6.39 -15.36
CA GLY A 389 -1.66 7.16 -16.26
C GLY A 389 -2.07 8.62 -16.44
N GLN A 390 -3.37 8.92 -16.46
CA GLN A 390 -3.87 10.29 -16.50
C GLN A 390 -3.59 11.02 -15.18
N VAL A 391 -3.82 10.38 -14.04
CA VAL A 391 -3.53 10.94 -12.72
C VAL A 391 -2.03 11.15 -12.52
N GLU A 392 -1.17 10.24 -12.98
CA GLU A 392 0.29 10.38 -12.90
C GLU A 392 0.81 11.50 -13.82
N ASN A 393 0.12 11.78 -14.93
CA ASN A 393 0.40 12.93 -15.79
C ASN A 393 -0.02 14.27 -15.16
N GLU A 394 -1.15 14.32 -14.42
CA GLU A 394 -1.67 15.54 -13.79
C GLU A 394 -1.08 15.80 -12.38
N ARG A 395 -0.79 14.74 -11.62
CA ARG A 395 -0.17 14.75 -10.29
C ARG A 395 1.23 14.15 -10.39
N SER A 396 2.12 14.84 -11.11
CA SER A 396 3.57 14.66 -11.11
C SER A 396 4.10 13.37 -10.46
N ALA A 397 4.40 12.38 -11.31
CA ALA A 397 5.39 11.33 -11.06
C ALA A 397 6.42 11.75 -10.00
N ILE A 398 6.57 10.97 -8.92
CA ILE A 398 7.59 11.08 -7.85
C ILE A 398 8.13 12.50 -7.75
N LYS A 399 7.62 13.34 -6.83
CA LYS A 399 8.12 14.72 -6.66
C LYS A 399 9.63 14.71 -6.40
N PHE A 400 10.38 14.82 -7.48
CA PHE A 400 11.82 14.97 -7.55
C PHE A 400 12.05 16.46 -7.56
N GLU A 401 12.33 17.00 -6.39
CA GLU A 401 12.61 18.42 -6.24
C GLU A 401 14.08 18.57 -5.87
N VAL A 402 14.83 19.24 -6.75
CA VAL A 402 16.20 19.63 -6.46
C VAL A 402 16.11 20.79 -5.48
N ILE A 403 16.38 20.53 -4.21
CA ILE A 403 16.36 21.55 -3.15
C ILE A 403 17.54 22.49 -3.35
N ASP A 404 18.74 21.91 -3.49
CA ASP A 404 19.95 22.66 -3.75
C ASP A 404 20.64 22.15 -5.01
N PRO A 405 20.73 22.99 -6.06
CA PRO A 405 21.45 22.63 -7.27
C PRO A 405 22.95 22.51 -6.98
N PRO A 406 23.69 21.76 -7.81
CA PRO A 406 25.13 21.61 -7.63
C PRO A 406 25.84 22.96 -7.75
N SER A 407 26.62 23.29 -6.73
CA SER A 407 27.42 24.52 -6.69
C SER A 407 28.85 24.26 -7.15
N SER A 408 29.44 25.18 -7.91
CA SER A 408 30.88 25.13 -8.21
C SER A 408 31.68 25.51 -6.94
N PRO A 409 32.51 24.60 -6.38
CA PRO A 409 33.29 24.88 -5.19
C PRO A 409 34.36 25.95 -5.47
N ARG A 410 34.35 27.02 -4.67
CA ARG A 410 35.34 28.11 -4.76
C ARG A 410 36.65 27.82 -4.02
N THR A 411 36.65 26.82 -3.14
CA THR A 411 37.81 26.45 -2.35
C THR A 411 38.10 24.95 -2.49
N PRO A 412 39.38 24.55 -2.56
CA PRO A 412 39.74 23.14 -2.61
C PRO A 412 39.30 22.45 -1.31
N SER A 413 38.64 21.30 -1.46
CA SER A 413 38.08 20.52 -0.37
C SER A 413 39.16 19.67 0.31
N ALA A 414 40.14 19.18 -0.46
CA ALA A 414 41.33 18.52 0.08
C ALA A 414 42.59 18.89 -0.74
N PRO A 415 43.79 18.81 -0.14
CA PRO A 415 44.07 18.57 1.28
C PRO A 415 43.93 19.82 2.16
N HIS A 416 43.70 19.65 3.47
CA HIS A 416 43.71 20.76 4.43
C HIS A 416 45.15 21.23 4.73
N ARG A 417 45.76 21.96 3.78
CA ARG A 417 47.14 22.44 3.83
C ARG A 417 47.55 23.15 5.13
N PRO A 418 46.74 24.03 5.78
CA PRO A 418 47.13 24.66 7.05
C PRO A 418 47.41 23.66 8.16
N LEU A 419 46.59 22.60 8.24
CA LEU A 419 46.72 21.54 9.22
C LEU A 419 47.96 20.68 8.93
N LEU A 420 48.22 20.37 7.66
CA LEU A 420 49.43 19.64 7.25
C LEU A 420 50.71 20.44 7.49
N LEU A 421 50.73 21.74 7.15
CA LEU A 421 51.89 22.61 7.40
C LEU A 421 52.22 22.71 8.89
N ALA A 422 51.19 22.82 9.74
CA ALA A 422 51.35 22.82 11.20
C ALA A 422 51.82 21.45 11.72
N GLY A 423 51.27 20.36 11.19
CA GLY A 423 51.71 19.00 11.49
C GLY A 423 53.19 18.77 11.15
N VAL A 424 53.63 19.20 9.97
CA VAL A 424 55.05 19.13 9.54
C VAL A 424 55.96 19.92 10.48
N LEU A 425 55.54 21.11 10.94
CA LEU A 425 56.32 21.92 11.88
C LEU A 425 56.49 21.19 13.22
N ILE A 426 55.42 20.62 13.77
CA ILE A 426 55.45 19.87 15.03
C ILE A 426 56.35 18.64 14.89
N VAL A 427 56.18 17.88 13.82
CA VAL A 427 57.01 16.69 13.53
C VAL A 427 58.48 17.09 13.33
N GLY A 428 58.77 18.16 12.61
CA GLY A 428 60.12 18.66 12.40
C GLY A 428 60.80 19.08 13.70
N MET A 429 60.10 19.82 14.56
CA MET A 429 60.62 20.20 15.89
C MET A 429 60.85 18.97 16.79
N GLY A 430 59.88 18.06 16.82
CA GLY A 430 59.96 16.82 17.59
C GLY A 430 61.11 15.93 17.15
N ALA A 431 61.26 15.71 15.84
CA ALA A 431 62.34 14.94 15.25
C ALA A 431 63.71 15.61 15.46
N GLY A 432 63.80 16.94 15.35
CA GLY A 432 65.03 17.67 15.67
C GLY A 432 65.46 17.48 17.12
N CYS A 433 64.52 17.57 18.06
CA CYS A 433 64.81 17.30 19.48
C CYS A 433 65.19 15.83 19.71
N ALA A 434 64.50 14.88 19.08
CA ALA A 434 64.77 13.46 19.20
C ALA A 434 66.16 13.08 18.66
N VAL A 435 66.57 13.61 17.50
CA VAL A 435 67.91 13.38 16.93
C VAL A 435 68.99 13.98 17.82
N ALA A 436 68.79 15.20 18.33
CA ALA A 436 69.72 15.83 19.25
C ALA A 436 69.87 15.04 20.56
N PHE A 437 68.77 14.50 21.07
CA PHE A 437 68.77 13.62 22.25
C PHE A 437 69.48 12.28 21.96
N ALA A 438 69.17 11.62 20.85
CA ALA A 438 69.76 10.34 20.46
C ALA A 438 71.28 10.45 20.25
N LEU A 439 71.75 11.45 19.50
CA LEU A 439 73.18 11.73 19.36
C LEU A 439 73.82 12.10 20.70
N GLY A 440 73.05 12.71 21.59
CA GLY A 440 73.37 12.98 23.00
C GLY A 440 73.70 11.73 23.80
N GLN A 441 72.96 10.65 23.58
CA GLN A 441 73.18 9.37 24.24
C GLN A 441 74.40 8.62 23.67
N ILE A 442 74.74 8.86 22.40
CA ILE A 442 75.88 8.21 21.73
C ILE A 442 77.23 8.83 22.15
N ASN A 443 77.33 10.16 22.30
CA ASN A 443 78.56 10.75 22.84
C ASN A 443 78.43 10.87 24.36
N GLY A 444 79.23 10.10 25.10
CA GLY A 444 79.20 9.95 26.57
C GLY A 444 79.54 11.21 27.39
N SER A 445 78.85 12.32 27.16
CA SER A 445 78.94 13.52 27.99
C SER A 445 77.98 13.39 29.18
N PHE A 446 78.52 13.49 30.39
CA PHE A 446 77.73 13.42 31.61
C PHE A 446 77.27 14.82 32.01
N ALA A 447 75.94 15.05 31.99
CA ALA A 447 75.35 16.35 32.30
C ALA A 447 75.42 16.74 33.80
N THR A 448 75.59 15.76 34.69
CA THR A 448 75.58 15.98 36.15
C THR A 448 76.67 15.14 36.81
N ALA A 449 77.33 15.67 37.83
CA ALA A 449 78.31 14.95 38.65
C ALA A 449 77.75 13.63 39.21
N ALA A 450 76.52 13.64 39.74
CA ALA A 450 75.85 12.43 40.24
C ALA A 450 75.68 11.33 39.17
N LYS A 451 75.46 11.70 37.91
CA LYS A 451 75.31 10.74 36.79
C LYS A 451 76.66 10.17 36.36
N LEU A 452 77.75 10.94 36.54
CA LEU A 452 79.13 10.50 36.33
C LEU A 452 79.54 9.51 37.42
N GLU A 453 79.30 9.83 38.70
CA GLU A 453 79.59 8.95 39.84
C GLU A 453 78.90 7.59 39.71
N ARG A 454 77.60 7.61 39.38
CA ARG A 454 76.78 6.39 39.29
C ARG A 454 77.21 5.46 38.14
N ASN A 455 77.73 6.00 37.05
CA ASN A 455 78.13 5.20 35.88
C ASN A 455 79.58 4.74 35.94
N ILE A 456 80.48 5.51 36.56
CA ILE A 456 81.92 5.20 36.64
C ILE A 456 82.27 4.49 37.96
N GLY A 457 81.42 4.60 39.00
CA GLY A 457 81.65 3.99 40.30
C GLY A 457 82.72 4.68 41.15
N LEU A 458 83.12 5.90 40.77
CA LEU A 458 84.12 6.71 41.46
C LEU A 458 83.48 7.98 42.02
N GLN A 459 83.92 8.42 43.20
CA GLN A 459 83.43 9.65 43.84
C GLN A 459 83.99 10.91 43.14
N VAL A 460 83.14 11.88 42.85
CA VAL A 460 83.53 13.16 42.23
C VAL A 460 84.05 14.11 43.31
N ILE A 461 85.35 14.40 43.25
CA ILE A 461 86.07 15.24 44.24
C ILE A 461 85.65 16.72 44.17
N GLY A 462 85.13 17.17 43.01
CA GLY A 462 84.62 18.53 42.84
C GLY A 462 84.19 18.83 41.40
N THR A 463 83.42 19.89 41.21
CA THR A 463 83.07 20.42 39.89
C THR A 463 83.68 21.80 39.71
N ILE A 464 84.36 22.03 38.59
CA ILE A 464 84.90 23.35 38.27
C ILE A 464 83.85 24.07 37.44
N SER A 465 83.34 25.18 37.96
CA SER A 465 82.45 26.05 37.20
C SER A 465 83.21 26.71 36.07
N ASN A 466 82.68 26.61 34.85
CA ASN A 466 83.28 27.25 33.69
C ASN A 466 83.20 28.78 33.82
N VAL A 467 84.34 29.46 34.01
CA VAL A 467 84.42 30.92 34.07
C VAL A 467 84.56 31.46 32.65
N LEU A 468 83.48 32.03 32.10
CA LEU A 468 83.51 32.60 30.76
C LEU A 468 84.28 33.94 30.77
N THR A 469 85.34 34.03 29.96
CA THR A 469 85.97 35.30 29.60
C THR A 469 84.99 36.24 28.90
N ASP A 470 85.20 37.55 28.96
CA ASP A 470 84.27 38.52 28.36
C ASP A 470 84.13 38.33 26.83
N ALA A 471 85.21 37.96 26.16
CA ALA A 471 85.18 37.54 24.75
C ALA A 471 84.31 36.28 24.50
N ALA A 472 84.28 35.33 25.43
CA ALA A 472 83.42 34.15 25.33
C ALA A 472 81.94 34.48 25.61
N LYS A 473 81.66 35.43 26.52
CA LYS A 473 80.30 35.94 26.76
C LYS A 473 79.72 36.60 25.51
N GLU A 474 80.50 37.44 24.83
CA GLU A 474 80.09 38.07 23.57
C GLU A 474 79.81 37.06 22.46
N ARG A 475 80.70 36.06 22.29
CA ARG A 475 80.48 34.97 21.30
C ARG A 475 79.21 34.18 21.60
N ARG A 476 78.94 33.86 22.87
CA ARG A 476 77.73 33.15 23.30
C ARG A 476 76.47 34.00 23.06
N ALA A 477 76.53 35.30 23.33
CA ALA A 477 75.44 36.22 23.04
C ALA A 477 75.16 36.31 21.52
N LYS A 478 76.20 36.40 20.69
CA LYS A 478 76.07 36.36 19.22
C LYS A 478 75.44 35.05 18.73
N GLN A 479 75.92 33.90 19.22
CA GLN A 479 75.34 32.60 18.86
C GLN A 479 73.90 32.42 19.32
N LEU A 480 73.53 32.97 20.49
CA LEU A 480 72.16 32.95 20.97
C LEU A 480 71.24 33.82 20.10
N ARG A 481 71.70 35.01 19.69
CA ARG A 481 70.97 35.87 18.75
C ARG A 481 70.80 35.20 17.39
N LEU A 482 71.83 34.53 16.87
CA LEU A 482 71.75 33.76 15.63
C LEU A 482 70.77 32.59 15.74
N PHE A 483 70.80 31.84 16.85
CA PHE A 483 69.85 30.76 17.10
C PHE A 483 68.41 31.28 17.20
N ALA A 484 68.18 32.34 17.98
CA ALA A 484 66.88 32.98 18.09
C ALA A 484 66.39 33.50 16.73
N GLY A 485 67.27 34.11 15.93
CA GLY A 485 66.97 34.55 14.57
C GLY A 485 66.61 33.40 13.64
N ALA A 486 67.34 32.28 13.68
CA ALA A 486 67.07 31.12 12.84
C ALA A 486 65.80 30.35 13.24
N SER A 487 65.47 30.30 14.54
CA SER A 487 64.17 29.78 15.02
C SER A 487 63.02 30.72 14.65
N ALA A 488 63.20 32.04 14.80
CA ALA A 488 62.22 33.03 14.37
C ALA A 488 62.00 33.01 12.86
N ALA A 489 63.05 32.78 12.06
CA ALA A 489 62.95 32.64 10.62
C ALA A 489 62.13 31.39 10.23
N LEU A 490 62.30 30.26 10.93
CA LEU A 490 61.50 29.06 10.70
C LEU A 490 60.01 29.31 11.00
N GLY A 491 59.70 29.94 12.13
CA GLY A 491 58.33 30.33 12.49
C GLY A 491 57.76 31.39 11.54
N GLY A 492 58.56 32.35 11.13
CA GLY A 492 58.17 33.37 10.15
C GLY A 492 57.85 32.77 8.78
N LEU A 493 58.66 31.82 8.31
CA LEU A 493 58.41 31.09 7.07
C LEU A 493 57.08 30.30 7.15
N PHE A 494 56.81 29.64 8.27
CA PHE A 494 55.53 28.99 8.51
C PHE A 494 54.34 29.97 8.43
N VAL A 495 54.45 31.14 9.08
CA VAL A 495 53.39 32.17 9.02
C VAL A 495 53.20 32.71 7.60
N ILE A 496 54.29 32.91 6.85
CA ILE A 496 54.22 33.33 5.45
C ILE A 496 53.50 32.27 4.60
N LEU A 497 53.83 30.99 4.75
CA LEU A 497 53.18 29.90 4.02
C LEU A 497 51.69 29.83 4.35
N LEU A 498 51.31 30.00 5.62
CA LEU A 498 49.90 30.10 6.01
C LEU A 498 49.22 31.30 5.36
N ALA A 499 49.85 32.48 5.38
CA ALA A 499 49.29 33.69 4.77
C ALA A 499 49.07 33.50 3.26
N VAL A 500 50.03 32.88 2.55
CA VAL A 500 49.90 32.55 1.13
C VAL A 500 48.71 31.61 0.89
N GLU A 501 48.57 30.55 1.70
CA GLU A 501 47.44 29.62 1.60
C GLU A 501 46.08 30.29 1.86
N PHE A 502 45.98 31.17 2.86
CA PHE A 502 44.77 31.93 3.13
C PHE A 502 44.43 32.90 1.99
N PHE A 503 45.45 33.54 1.41
CA PHE A 503 45.27 34.46 0.28
C PHE A 503 44.85 33.74 -1.00
N GLN A 504 45.45 32.58 -1.28
CA GLN A 504 45.05 31.71 -2.41
C GLN A 504 43.60 31.24 -2.25
N ARG A 505 43.18 30.84 -1.04
CA ARG A 505 41.77 30.51 -0.76
C ARG A 505 40.83 31.70 -0.93
N GLY A 506 41.30 32.91 -0.63
CA GLY A 506 40.51 34.15 -0.71
C GLY A 506 40.38 34.74 -2.11
N MET A 507 41.32 34.50 -3.02
CA MET A 507 41.26 35.01 -4.41
C MET A 507 40.46 34.13 -5.36
N VAL A 508 40.22 32.87 -5.01
CA VAL A 508 39.34 31.95 -5.77
C VAL A 508 37.87 32.08 -5.29
N ALA A 509 37.64 32.76 -4.17
CA ALA A 509 36.32 33.18 -3.69
C ALA A 509 35.83 34.43 -4.43
#